data_AF-A0A6G2Q5S3-F1
#
_entry.id   AF-A0A6G2Q5S3-F1
#
_cell.length_a   1.000
_cell.length_b   1.000
_cell.length_c   1.000
_cell.angle_alpha   90.00
_cell.angle_beta   90.00
_cell.angle_gamma   90.00
#
_symmetry.space_group_name_H-M   'P 1'
#
loop_
_entity.id
_entity.type
_entity.pdbx_description
1 polymer ?
#
loop_
_entity_poly.entity_id
_entity_poly.type
_entity_poly.pdbx_seq_one_letter_code
_entity_poly.pdbx_strand_id
1 'polypeptide(L)' 'YGGHAHRGDLYTALPTPLRGRIGLLTANVPYVPTPDLPLLPAEARDHEPTTALDGGPDGLAVLRRVAAEAT' A
#
# COMPACT_ATOMS: atom_id res chain seq x y z
N TYR A 1 11.91 -20.79 -2.39
CA TYR A 1 10.62 -20.29 -1.84
C TYR A 1 9.66 -20.03 -2.99
N GLY A 2 8.41 -20.48 -2.90
CA GLY A 2 7.42 -20.45 -3.98
C GLY A 2 6.28 -19.45 -3.75
N GLY A 3 6.60 -18.16 -3.67
CA GLY A 3 5.58 -17.11 -3.54
C GLY A 3 4.86 -16.85 -4.86
N HIS A 4 3.59 -16.44 -4.77
CA HIS A 4 2.81 -15.97 -5.91
C HIS A 4 2.67 -14.44 -5.82
N ALA A 5 2.98 -13.74 -6.90
CA ALA A 5 2.80 -12.30 -7.00
C ALA A 5 1.59 -11.99 -7.88
N HIS A 6 0.71 -11.12 -7.39
CA HIS A 6 -0.46 -10.64 -8.13
C HIS A 6 -0.37 -9.12 -8.24
N ARG A 7 -0.42 -8.59 -9.46
CA ARG A 7 -0.41 -7.15 -9.73
C ARG A 7 -1.85 -6.65 -9.85
N GLY A 8 -2.18 -5.60 -9.10
CA GLY A 8 -3.46 -4.91 -9.21
C GLY A 8 -3.67 -3.98 -8.01
N ASP A 9 -4.92 -3.63 -7.75
CA ASP A 9 -5.29 -2.70 -6.69
C ASP A 9 -5.83 -3.43 -5.46
N LEU A 10 -5.00 -3.52 -4.42
CA LEU A 10 -5.31 -4.19 -3.14
C LEU A 10 -5.98 -5.57 -3.36
N TYR A 11 -7.14 -5.80 -2.76
CA TYR A 11 -7.84 -7.10 -2.77
C TYR A 11 -8.46 -7.45 -4.13
N THR A 12 -8.57 -6.50 -5.06
CA THR A 12 -9.08 -6.78 -6.42
C THR A 12 -8.17 -7.73 -7.20
N ALA A 13 -6.86 -7.73 -6.87
CA ALA A 13 -5.87 -8.58 -7.50
C ALA A 13 -5.85 -10.02 -6.93
N LEU A 14 -6.47 -10.24 -5.77
CA LEU A 14 -6.40 -11.52 -5.08
C LEU A 14 -7.32 -12.56 -5.76
N PRO A 15 -6.79 -13.77 -6.04
CA PRO A 15 -7.62 -14.89 -6.50
C PRO A 15 -8.79 -15.15 -5.55
N THR A 16 -9.97 -15.41 -6.12
CA THR A 16 -11.19 -15.75 -5.36
C THR A 16 -10.96 -16.81 -4.26
N PRO A 17 -10.17 -17.88 -4.49
CA PRO A 17 -9.91 -18.88 -3.45
C PRO A 17 -9.15 -18.41 -2.20
N LEU A 18 -8.59 -17.19 -2.20
CA LEU A 18 -7.90 -16.61 -1.04
C LEU A 18 -8.80 -15.70 -0.20
N ARG A 19 -9.94 -15.24 -0.72
CA ARG A 19 -10.86 -14.35 0.02
C ARG A 19 -11.42 -15.06 1.25
N GLY A 20 -11.38 -14.40 2.42
CA GLY A 20 -11.80 -14.98 3.71
C GLY A 20 -10.93 -16.14 4.21
N ARG A 21 -9.75 -16.37 3.60
CA ARG A 21 -8.82 -17.46 3.95
C ARG A 21 -7.42 -16.97 4.32
N ILE A 22 -7.25 -15.66 4.47
CA ILE A 22 -5.98 -15.04 4.86
C ILE A 22 -5.86 -15.10 6.38
N GLY A 23 -4.98 -15.96 6.89
CA GLY A 23 -4.71 -16.05 8.33
C GLY A 23 -3.79 -14.95 8.87
N LEU A 24 -2.98 -14.33 7.99
CA LEU A 24 -2.11 -13.20 8.32
C LEU A 24 -2.02 -12.27 7.11
N LEU A 25 -2.32 -10.99 7.34
CA LEU A 25 -2.12 -9.93 6.37
C LEU A 25 -1.07 -8.96 6.91
N THR A 26 -0.02 -8.72 6.12
CA THR A 26 0.98 -7.68 6.39
C THR A 26 0.97 -6.69 5.24
N ALA A 27 0.96 -5.39 5.54
CA ALA A 27 0.96 -4.35 4.53
C ALA A 27 1.91 -3.22 4.94
N ASN A 28 2.88 -2.91 4.07
CA ASN A 28 3.62 -1.66 4.09
C ASN A 28 3.07 -0.83 2.94
N VAL A 29 2.18 0.12 3.27
CA VAL A 29 1.50 0.97 2.30
C VAL A 29 2.08 2.38 2.35
N PRO A 30 1.93 3.19 1.29
CA PRO A 30 2.33 4.60 1.33
C PRO A 30 1.71 5.32 2.52
N TYR A 31 2.54 6.06 3.26
CA TYR A 31 2.18 6.66 4.55
C TYR A 31 2.58 8.13 4.70
N VAL A 32 3.20 8.73 3.68
CA VAL A 32 3.61 10.15 3.74
C VAL A 32 2.40 11.00 3.35
N PRO A 33 1.99 11.99 4.18
CA PRO A 33 1.00 12.96 3.75
C PRO A 33 1.43 13.66 2.46
N THR A 34 0.53 13.80 1.49
CA THR A 34 0.80 14.54 0.24
C THR A 34 1.45 15.91 0.47
N PRO A 35 1.04 16.75 1.44
CA PRO A 35 1.70 18.04 1.68
C PRO A 35 3.15 17.92 2.20
N ASP A 36 3.53 16.77 2.75
CA ASP A 36 4.84 16.53 3.34
C ASP A 36 5.84 15.91 2.34
N LEU A 37 5.39 15.47 1.15
CA LEU A 37 6.26 14.93 0.10
C LEU A 37 7.44 15.87 -0.26
N PRO A 38 7.28 17.20 -0.35
CA PRO A 38 8.40 18.10 -0.62
C PRO A 38 9.45 18.16 0.50
N LEU A 39 9.08 17.74 1.71
CA LEU A 39 9.93 17.76 2.92
C LEU A 39 10.75 16.47 3.08
N LEU A 40 10.52 15.47 2.23
CA LEU A 40 11.29 14.23 2.25
C LEU A 40 12.77 14.49 1.93
N PRO A 41 13.67 13.64 2.45
CA PRO A 41 15.07 13.61 1.99
C PRO A 41 15.13 13.54 0.47
N ALA A 42 16.12 14.22 -0.13
CA ALA A 42 16.25 14.31 -1.57
C ALA A 42 16.33 12.92 -2.22
N GLU A 43 16.98 11.97 -1.54
CA GLU A 43 17.12 10.60 -2.01
C GLU A 43 15.75 9.93 -2.20
N ALA A 44 14.85 10.04 -1.22
CA ALA A 44 13.52 9.46 -1.31
C ALA A 44 12.66 10.20 -2.34
N ARG A 45 12.66 11.53 -2.30
CA ARG A 45 11.86 12.37 -3.20
C ARG A 45 12.24 12.20 -4.67
N ASP A 46 13.53 12.03 -4.96
CA ASP A 46 14.06 12.05 -6.31
C ASP A 46 14.29 10.64 -6.90
N HIS A 47 14.35 9.59 -6.06
CA HIS A 47 14.61 8.21 -6.52
C HIS A 47 13.51 7.20 -6.23
N GLU A 48 12.56 7.48 -5.33
CA GLU A 48 11.45 6.56 -5.07
C GLU A 48 10.19 6.96 -5.86
N PRO A 49 9.41 5.99 -6.38
CA PRO A 49 8.16 6.30 -7.04
C PRO A 49 7.18 6.98 -6.08
N THR A 50 6.55 8.08 -6.51
CA THR A 50 5.54 8.78 -5.68
C THR A 50 4.42 7.85 -5.22
N THR A 51 4.04 6.85 -6.02
CA THR A 51 3.04 5.84 -5.66
C THR A 51 3.44 4.94 -4.49
N ALA A 52 4.72 4.90 -4.12
CA ALA A 52 5.22 4.18 -2.95
C ALA A 52 5.28 5.06 -1.69
N LEU A 53 5.21 6.39 -1.85
CA LEU A 53 5.38 7.38 -0.79
C LEU A 53 4.06 8.04 -0.37
N ASP A 54 3.28 8.49 -1.34
CA ASP A 54 2.08 9.31 -1.15
C ASP A 54 0.92 8.49 -0.55
N GLY A 55 0.71 8.69 0.76
CA GLY A 55 -0.40 8.12 1.52
C GLY A 55 -1.67 8.97 1.47
N GLY A 56 -1.73 10.01 0.62
CA GLY A 56 -2.86 10.91 0.49
C GLY A 56 -2.85 12.06 1.50
N PRO A 57 -3.99 12.77 1.71
CA PRO A 57 -4.02 14.06 2.41
C PRO A 57 -3.43 14.05 3.83
N ASP A 58 -3.56 12.94 4.55
CA ASP A 58 -3.07 12.75 5.91
C ASP A 58 -2.18 11.50 6.05
N GLY A 59 -1.73 10.92 4.93
CA GLY A 59 -0.89 9.73 4.92
C GLY A 59 -1.64 8.41 5.20
N LEU A 60 -2.95 8.43 5.43
CA LEU A 60 -3.70 7.22 5.84
C LEU A 60 -4.67 6.71 4.78
N ALA A 61 -4.71 7.29 3.59
CA ALA A 61 -5.71 6.95 2.57
C ALA A 61 -5.63 5.47 2.15
N VAL A 62 -4.44 4.96 1.84
CA VAL A 62 -4.25 3.55 1.43
C VAL A 62 -4.45 2.62 2.62
N LEU A 63 -3.94 3.00 3.80
CA LEU A 63 -4.11 2.20 5.02
C LEU A 63 -5.58 1.99 5.37
N ARG A 64 -6.42 3.03 5.26
CA ARG A 64 -7.87 2.92 5.49
C ARG A 64 -8.54 1.94 4.52
N ARG A 65 -8.14 1.94 3.25
CA ARG A 65 -8.65 0.98 2.25
C ARG A 65 -8.26 -0.45 2.60
N VAL A 66 -7.01 -0.66 3.01
CA VAL A 66 -6.55 -1.98 3.48
C VAL A 66 -7.37 -2.44 4.68
N ALA A 67 -7.49 -1.62 5.72
CA ALA A 67 -8.21 -1.98 6.94
C ALA A 67 -9.71 -2.26 6.68
N ALA A 68 -10.35 -1.52 5.78
CA ALA A 68 -11.78 -1.66 5.48
C ALA A 68 -12.14 -2.99 4.78
N GLU A 69 -11.22 -3.55 4.01
CA GLU A 69 -11.46 -4.76 3.20
C GLU A 69 -10.75 -6.02 3.76
N ALA A 70 -10.07 -5.89 4.89
CA ALA A 70 -9.39 -7.00 5.58
C ALA A 70 -10.40 -7.96 6.24
N THR A 71 -10.94 -8.90 5.45
CA THR A 71 -11.92 -9.93 5.88
C THR A 71 -11.47 -11.35 5.56
#